data_AF-A0A4Y2TD21-F1
#
_entry.id   AF-A0A4Y2TD21-F1
#
_cell.length_a   1.000
_cell.length_b   1.000
_cell.length_c   1.000
_cell.angle_alpha   90.00
_cell.angle_beta   90.00
_cell.angle_gamma   90.00
#
_symmetry.space_group_name_H-M   'P 1'
#
loop_
_entity.id
_entity.type
_entity.pdbx_description
1 polymer ?
#
loop_
_entity_poly.entity_id
_entity_poly.type
_entity_poly.pdbx_seq_one_letter_code
_entity_poly.pdbx_strand_id
1 'polypeptide(L)'
;MTGELARDAGLSAEEKIDSILKSVLDAIQEEIKSRFTRMNDLNSKFGFLLDVEKLFNKPLDDDEQISCKNLSRFCSTDFDGQELVAEICDCKMLSRNKQDVRPQKPQ
;
A
#
# COMPACT_ATOMS: atom_id res chain seq x y z
N MET A 1 -56.38 20.16 8.31
CA MET A 1 -55.39 20.96 9.06
C MET A 1 -54.40 20.15 9.89
N THR A 2 -54.76 19.40 10.93
CA THR A 2 -53.75 18.67 11.76
C THR A 2 -53.02 17.54 11.02
N GLY A 3 -53.70 16.83 10.10
CA GLY A 3 -53.10 15.78 9.29
C GLY A 3 -52.19 16.27 8.15
N GLU A 4 -52.36 17.51 7.69
CA GLU A 4 -51.52 18.12 6.64
C GLU A 4 -50.20 18.60 7.22
N LEU A 5 -50.21 19.25 8.38
CA LEU A 5 -49.01 19.69 9.09
C LEU A 5 -48.12 18.51 9.52
N ALA A 6 -48.73 17.39 9.93
CA ALA A 6 -47.98 16.18 10.28
C ALA A 6 -47.33 15.50 9.06
N ARG A 7 -48.00 15.54 7.90
CA ARG A 7 -47.43 15.04 6.63
C ARG A 7 -46.28 15.92 6.13
N ASP A 8 -46.45 17.24 6.20
CA ASP A 8 -45.41 18.21 5.80
C ASP A 8 -44.16 18.13 6.69
N ALA A 9 -44.35 18.00 8.02
CA ALA A 9 -43.25 17.75 8.95
C ALA A 9 -42.52 16.41 8.68
N GLY A 10 -43.26 15.38 8.27
CA GLY A 10 -42.71 14.09 7.83
C GLY A 10 -41.85 14.22 6.57
N LEU A 11 -42.37 14.90 5.54
CA LEU A 11 -41.63 15.19 4.30
C LEU A 11 -40.34 15.99 4.59
N SER A 12 -40.41 17.01 5.46
CA SER A 12 -39.23 17.79 5.86
C SER A 12 -38.19 16.96 6.64
N ALA A 13 -38.62 15.97 7.42
CA ALA A 13 -37.70 15.08 8.13
C ALA A 13 -37.02 14.10 7.17
N GLU A 14 -37.76 13.54 6.20
CA GLU A 14 -37.22 12.68 5.15
C GLU A 14 -36.17 13.42 4.30
N GLU A 15 -36.46 14.64 3.85
CA GLU A 15 -35.53 15.48 3.08
C GLU A 15 -34.23 15.77 3.84
N LYS A 16 -34.33 16.02 5.15
CA LYS A 16 -33.14 16.23 6.01
C LYS A 16 -32.31 14.96 6.14
N ILE A 17 -32.95 13.81 6.34
CA ILE A 17 -32.26 12.53 6.42
C ILE A 17 -31.54 12.25 5.10
N ASP A 18 -32.22 12.44 3.97
CA ASP A 18 -31.64 12.29 2.64
C ASP A 18 -30.45 13.22 2.41
N SER A 19 -30.56 14.49 2.83
CA SER A 19 -29.46 15.45 2.75
C SER A 19 -28.25 15.01 3.56
N ILE A 20 -28.47 14.53 4.80
CA ILE A 20 -27.40 14.06 5.68
C ILE A 20 -26.74 12.82 5.07
N LEU A 21 -27.53 11.86 4.59
CA LEU A 21 -27.01 10.65 3.96
C LEU A 21 -26.16 10.97 2.74
N LYS A 22 -26.60 11.90 1.88
CA LYS A 22 -25.81 12.37 0.73
C LYS A 22 -24.48 12.97 1.17
N SER A 23 -24.49 13.89 2.15
CA SER A 23 -23.27 14.50 2.65
C SER A 23 -22.30 13.48 3.27
N VAL A 24 -22.83 12.48 3.98
CA VAL A 24 -22.00 11.39 4.54
C VAL A 24 -21.40 10.53 3.44
N LEU A 25 -22.17 10.18 2.41
CA LEU A 25 -21.68 9.41 1.27
C LEU A 25 -20.60 10.17 0.49
N ASP A 26 -20.79 11.47 0.26
CA ASP A 26 -19.80 12.33 -0.40
C ASP A 26 -18.48 12.37 0.40
N ALA A 27 -18.57 12.54 1.72
CA ALA A 27 -17.40 12.54 2.59
C ALA A 27 -16.66 11.19 2.57
N ILE A 28 -17.39 10.07 2.59
CA ILE A 28 -16.79 8.73 2.50
C ILE A 28 -16.12 8.54 1.14
N GLN A 29 -16.76 8.97 0.05
CA GLN A 29 -16.20 8.85 -1.29
C GLN A 29 -14.88 9.62 -1.42
N GLU A 30 -14.81 10.85 -0.93
CA GLU A 30 -13.57 11.65 -0.96
C GLU A 30 -12.48 11.05 -0.08
N GLU A 31 -12.83 10.53 1.10
CA GLU A 31 -11.86 9.83 1.95
C GLU A 31 -11.31 8.56 1.28
N ILE A 32 -12.16 7.77 0.62
CA ILE A 32 -11.73 6.58 -0.12
C ILE A 32 -10.80 6.97 -1.27
N LYS A 33 -11.14 8.00 -2.05
CA LYS A 33 -10.28 8.51 -3.13
C LYS A 33 -8.93 8.96 -2.60
N SER A 34 -8.92 9.75 -1.52
CA SER A 34 -7.70 10.23 -0.86
C SER A 34 -6.82 9.07 -0.41
N ARG A 35 -7.40 8.07 0.26
CA ARG A 35 -6.68 6.86 0.70
C ARG A 35 -6.13 6.05 -0.46
N PHE A 36 -6.90 5.89 -1.53
CA PHE A 36 -6.45 5.16 -2.72
C PHE A 36 -5.29 5.88 -3.42
N THR A 37 -5.37 7.21 -3.55
CA THR A 37 -4.27 8.03 -4.07
C THR A 37 -3.01 7.87 -3.22
N ARG A 38 -3.13 7.97 -1.89
CA ARG A 38 -2.00 7.78 -0.98
C ARG A 38 -1.43 6.36 -1.07
N MET A 39 -2.27 5.34 -1.17
CA MET A 39 -1.84 3.96 -1.32
C MET A 39 -1.05 3.76 -2.63
N ASN A 40 -1.50 4.34 -3.74
CA ASN A 40 -0.77 4.27 -5.02
C ASN A 40 0.55 5.02 -4.98
N ASP A 41 0.61 6.18 -4.33
CA ASP A 41 1.85 6.92 -4.11
C ASP A 41 2.86 6.12 -3.27
N LEU A 42 2.40 5.49 -2.20
CA LEU A 42 3.24 4.62 -1.38
C LEU A 42 3.71 3.38 -2.15
N ASN A 43 2.80 2.75 -2.92
CA ASN A 43 3.14 1.60 -3.76
C ASN A 43 4.15 1.96 -4.87
N SER A 44 4.10 3.17 -5.43
CA SER A 44 5.09 3.59 -6.44
C SER A 44 6.48 3.84 -5.84
N LYS A 45 6.57 4.15 -4.54
CA LYS A 45 7.83 4.46 -3.84
C LYS A 45 8.52 3.23 -3.27
N PHE A 46 7.79 2.31 -2.66
CA PHE A 46 8.37 1.12 -2.01
C PHE A 46 7.72 -0.20 -2.42
N GLY A 47 6.67 -0.19 -3.25
CA GLY A 47 5.94 -1.40 -3.64
C GLY A 47 6.81 -2.45 -4.33
N PHE A 48 7.92 -2.04 -4.96
CA PHE A 48 8.90 -2.98 -5.51
C PHE A 48 9.48 -3.95 -4.47
N LEU A 49 9.53 -3.56 -3.18
CA LEU A 49 9.96 -4.43 -2.08
C LEU A 49 8.97 -5.57 -1.79
N LEU A 50 7.72 -5.43 -2.23
CA LEU A 50 6.68 -6.44 -2.01
C LEU A 50 6.76 -7.58 -3.05
N ASP A 51 7.41 -7.36 -4.20
CA ASP A 51 7.65 -8.41 -5.20
C ASP A 51 8.88 -9.24 -4.83
N VAL A 52 8.74 -9.97 -3.70
CA VAL A 52 9.79 -10.83 -3.15
C VAL A 52 10.21 -11.90 -4.16
N GLU A 53 9.28 -12.40 -4.98
CA GLU A 53 9.61 -13.38 -6.01
C GLU A 53 10.59 -12.79 -7.04
N LYS A 54 10.33 -11.58 -7.53
CA LYS A 54 11.24 -10.88 -8.44
C LYS A 54 12.60 -10.63 -7.78
N LEU A 55 12.60 -10.10 -6.55
CA LEU A 55 13.83 -9.73 -5.83
C LEU A 55 14.75 -10.93 -5.56
N PHE A 56 14.20 -12.09 -5.21
CA PHE A 56 15.01 -13.27 -4.87
C PHE A 56 15.40 -14.12 -6.09
N ASN A 57 14.53 -14.22 -7.09
CA ASN A 57 14.75 -15.15 -8.20
C ASN A 57 15.48 -14.51 -9.39
N LYS A 58 15.34 -13.20 -9.62
CA LYS A 58 15.95 -12.49 -10.76
C LYS A 58 17.11 -11.62 -10.31
N PRO A 59 18.17 -11.43 -11.14
CA PRO A 59 19.16 -10.38 -10.88
C PRO A 59 18.45 -9.03 -10.67
N LEU A 60 18.95 -8.25 -9.71
CA LEU A 60 18.52 -6.86 -9.55
C LEU A 60 18.86 -6.11 -10.84
N ASP A 61 17.84 -5.55 -11.48
CA ASP A 61 18.01 -4.72 -12.65
C ASP A 61 18.26 -3.25 -12.26
N ASP A 62 18.47 -2.40 -13.26
CA ASP A 62 18.71 -0.97 -13.03
C ASP A 62 17.48 -0.27 -12.44
N ASP A 63 16.26 -0.76 -12.72
CA ASP A 63 15.03 -0.16 -12.23
C ASP A 63 14.88 -0.39 -10.72
N GLU A 64 15.21 -1.58 -10.21
CA GLU A 64 15.23 -1.82 -8.77
C GLU A 64 16.31 -1.02 -8.04
N GLN A 65 17.49 -0.87 -8.64
CA GLN A 65 18.56 -0.05 -8.06
C GLN A 65 18.14 1.43 -7.99
N ILE A 66 17.48 1.94 -9.05
CA ILE A 66 16.89 3.27 -9.05
C ILE A 66 15.80 3.38 -7.98
N SER A 67 14.96 2.35 -7.83
CA SER A 67 13.89 2.30 -6.84
C SER A 67 14.45 2.38 -5.40
N CYS A 68 15.54 1.68 -5.11
CA CYS A 68 16.23 1.76 -3.81
C CYS A 68 16.76 3.18 -3.54
N LYS A 69 17.38 3.83 -4.54
CA LYS A 69 17.85 5.22 -4.42
C LYS A 69 16.69 6.21 -4.23
N ASN A 70 15.58 6.02 -4.93
CA ASN A 70 14.40 6.85 -4.78
C ASN A 70 13.74 6.66 -3.41
N LEU A 71 13.70 5.44 -2.89
CA LEU A 71 13.23 5.17 -1.54
C LEU A 71 14.10 5.87 -0.49
N SER A 72 15.42 5.84 -0.64
CA SER A 72 16.33 6.59 0.22
C SER A 72 16.10 8.11 0.16
N ARG A 73 15.74 8.67 -1.00
CA ARG A 73 15.35 10.10 -1.07
C ARG A 73 14.03 10.40 -0.36
N PHE A 74 13.10 9.44 -0.36
CA PHE A 74 11.81 9.58 0.29
C PHE A 74 11.88 9.39 1.81
N CYS A 75 12.66 8.42 2.27
CA CYS A 75 12.86 8.05 3.68
C CYS A 75 14.35 8.14 4.03
N SER A 76 14.92 9.35 3.90
CA SER A 76 16.36 9.58 4.01
C SER A 76 16.95 9.38 5.40
N THR A 77 16.11 9.36 6.42
CA THR A 77 16.55 9.05 7.79
C THR A 77 16.67 7.56 8.06
N ASP A 78 15.95 6.74 7.28
CA ASP A 78 15.72 5.34 7.61
C ASP A 78 16.45 4.40 6.65
N PHE A 79 16.69 4.85 5.40
CA PHE A 79 17.29 4.01 4.37
C PHE A 79 18.42 4.74 3.63
N ASP A 80 19.56 4.07 3.54
CA ASP A 80 20.54 4.31 2.48
C ASP A 80 20.22 3.41 1.27
N GLY A 81 20.15 4.02 0.09
CA GLY A 81 19.72 3.31 -1.12
C GLY A 81 20.75 2.29 -1.62
N GLN A 82 22.05 2.50 -1.34
CA GLN A 82 23.10 1.55 -1.71
C GLN A 82 23.15 0.40 -0.71
N GLU A 83 23.02 0.70 0.58
CA GLU A 83 22.93 -0.31 1.65
C GLU A 83 21.72 -1.23 1.42
N LEU A 84 20.56 -0.68 1.03
CA LEU A 84 19.39 -1.48 0.72
C LEU A 84 19.62 -2.43 -0.48
N VAL A 85 20.30 -1.98 -1.54
CA VAL A 85 20.65 -2.85 -2.68
C VAL A 85 21.57 -3.99 -2.22
N ALA A 86 22.56 -3.68 -1.38
CA ALA A 86 23.47 -4.69 -0.83
C ALA A 86 22.71 -5.71 0.03
N GLU A 87 21.83 -5.26 0.92
CA GLU A 87 21.03 -6.12 1.79
C GLU A 87 20.11 -7.06 0.99
N ILE A 88 19.49 -6.58 -0.10
CA ILE A 88 18.68 -7.43 -0.97
C ILE A 88 19.55 -8.51 -1.64
N CYS A 89 20.74 -8.15 -2.10
CA CYS A 89 21.70 -9.11 -2.67
C CYS A 89 22.12 -10.17 -1.65
N ASP A 90 22.41 -9.75 -0.41
CA ASP A 90 22.82 -10.64 0.67
C ASP A 90 21.70 -11.59 1.06
N CYS A 91 20.47 -11.07 1.22
CA CYS A 91 19.27 -11.90 1.45
C CYS A 91 19.11 -12.98 0.38
N LYS A 92 19.30 -12.61 -0.90
CA LYS A 92 19.22 -13.55 -2.02
C LYS A 92 20.28 -14.64 -1.95
N MET A 93 21.52 -14.31 -1.57
CA MET A 93 22.59 -15.28 -1.38
C MET A 93 22.27 -16.25 -0.24
N LEU A 94 21.76 -15.76 0.88
CA LEU A 94 21.37 -16.60 2.03
C LEU A 94 20.27 -17.60 1.68
N SER A 95 19.29 -17.20 0.84
CA SER A 95 18.22 -18.10 0.39
C SER A 95 18.72 -19.23 -0.51
N ARG A 96 19.75 -18.98 -1.34
CA ARG A 96 20.37 -20.02 -2.19
C ARG A 96 21.12 -21.06 -1.37
N ASN A 97 21.88 -20.61 -0.38
CA ASN A 97 22.68 -21.49 0.47
C ASN A 97 21.85 -22.45 1.33
N LYS A 98 20.58 -22.13 1.63
CA LYS A 98 19.68 -23.04 2.37
C LYS A 98 19.26 -24.27 1.57
N GLN A 99 19.30 -24.24 0.24
CA GLN A 99 18.92 -25.41 -0.58
C GLN A 99 20.03 -26.48 -0.64
N ASP A 100 21.29 -26.10 -0.46
CA ASP A 100 22.45 -27.00 -0.52
C ASP A 100 22.77 -27.73 0.80
N VAL A 101 22.21 -27.29 1.93
CA VAL A 101 22.46 -27.90 3.25
C VAL A 101 21.42 -28.99 3.55
N ARG A 102 21.24 -29.95 2.65
CA ARG A 102 20.62 -31.22 3.05
C ARG A 102 21.69 -32.08 3.72
N PRO A 103 21.56 -32.43 5.02
CA PRO A 103 22.52 -33.33 5.66
C PRO A 103 22.52 -34.66 4.89
N GLN A 104 23.67 -35.02 4.33
CA GLN A 104 23.87 -36.34 3.74
C GLN A 104 23.83 -37.37 4.88
N LYS A 105 23.07 -38.45 4.69
CA LYS A 105 23.08 -39.57 5.64
C LYS A 105 24.49 -40.17 5.66
N PRO A 106 25.07 -40.45 6.85
CA PRO A 106 26.34 -41.18 6.94
C PRO A 106 26.22 -42.54 6.25
N GLN A 107 27.28 -42.95 5.56
CA GLN A 107 27.44 -44.29 4.97
C GLN A 107 27.54 -45.37 6.03
#